data_AF-A0A4P9XFZ1-F1
#
_entry.id   AF-A0A4P9XFZ1-F1
#
_cell.length_a   1.000
_cell.length_b   1.000
_cell.length_c   1.000
_cell.angle_alpha   90.00
_cell.angle_beta   90.00
_cell.angle_gamma   90.00
#
_symmetry.space_group_name_H-M   'P 1'
#
loop_
_entity.id
_entity.type
_entity.pdbx_description
1 polymer ?
#
loop_
_entity_poly.entity_id
_entity_poly.type
_entity_poly.pdbx_seq_one_letter_code
_entity_poly.pdbx_strand_id
1 'polypeptide(L)'
;SAPRPPGSAVLGRPRKPPHELLTEAEKKANHIASEQKRRRNIRVGFSQLTSVVPTLSQCSRSEALILQKSVEYIRQLAQQRYDLEARV
;
A
#
# COMPACT_ATOMS: atom_id res chain seq x y z
N SER A 1 -5.40 -16.13 61.76
CA SER A 1 -6.28 -16.02 60.58
C SER A 1 -6.36 -14.56 60.16
N ALA A 2 -5.76 -14.21 59.01
CA ALA A 2 -5.81 -12.86 58.43
C ALA A 2 -6.48 -12.94 57.05
N PRO A 3 -7.32 -11.96 56.65
CA PRO A 3 -8.12 -12.03 55.43
C PRO A 3 -7.32 -11.63 54.18
N ARG A 4 -7.66 -12.26 53.04
CA ARG A 4 -7.07 -12.02 51.70
C ARG A 4 -7.55 -10.67 51.13
N PRO A 5 -6.72 -9.95 50.36
CA PRO A 5 -7.16 -8.73 49.67
C PRO A 5 -8.07 -9.08 48.46
N PRO A 6 -9.08 -8.25 48.15
CA PRO A 6 -9.96 -8.47 47.01
C PRO A 6 -9.27 -8.06 45.71
N GLY A 7 -9.70 -8.72 44.63
CA GLY A 7 -9.09 -8.72 43.30
C GLY A 7 -8.76 -7.33 42.75
N SER A 8 -7.58 -7.26 42.16
CA SER A 8 -7.12 -6.16 41.32
C SER A 8 -8.13 -5.96 40.18
N ALA A 9 -8.99 -4.96 40.35
CA ALA A 9 -9.88 -4.49 39.30
C ALA A 9 -9.03 -4.14 38.09
N VAL A 10 -9.22 -4.90 37.01
CA VAL A 10 -8.71 -4.57 35.68
C VAL A 10 -9.26 -3.19 35.36
N LEU A 11 -8.39 -2.18 35.43
CA LEU A 11 -8.68 -0.83 34.96
C LEU A 11 -9.03 -0.93 33.48
N GLY A 12 -10.34 -1.02 33.21
CA GLY A 12 -10.88 -0.96 31.87
C GLY A 12 -10.39 0.33 31.24
N ARG A 13 -9.62 0.21 30.16
CA ARG A 13 -9.36 1.34 29.26
C ARG A 13 -10.71 2.02 28.99
N PRO A 14 -10.82 3.35 29.12
CA PRO A 14 -12.06 4.03 28.78
C PRO A 14 -12.38 3.71 27.31
N ARG A 15 -13.44 2.92 27.10
CA ARG A 15 -14.00 2.74 25.77
C ARG A 15 -14.64 4.07 25.39
N LYS A 16 -14.01 4.77 24.44
CA LYS A 16 -14.55 6.01 23.88
C LYS A 16 -16.01 5.77 23.45
N PRO A 17 -16.95 6.67 23.79
CA PRO A 17 -18.36 6.46 23.50
C PRO A 17 -18.62 6.32 21.99
N PRO A 18 -19.67 5.59 21.55
CA PRO A 18 -19.87 5.19 20.15
C PRO A 18 -20.26 6.32 19.18
N HIS A 19 -20.08 7.59 19.53
CA HIS A 19 -20.65 8.71 18.78
C HIS A 19 -19.77 9.97 18.72
N GLU A 20 -18.45 9.84 18.76
CA GLU A 20 -17.60 10.88 18.15
C GLU A 20 -17.69 10.74 16.63
N LEU A 21 -18.83 11.18 16.08
CA LEU A 21 -18.92 11.51 14.67
C LEU A 21 -17.83 12.55 14.43
N LEU A 22 -16.78 12.18 13.69
CA LEU A 22 -15.76 13.12 13.21
C LEU A 22 -16.47 14.39 12.74
N THR A 23 -16.06 15.54 13.27
CA THR A 23 -16.59 16.85 12.85
C THR A 23 -16.44 16.98 11.33
N GLU A 24 -17.24 17.83 10.69
CA GLU A 24 -17.12 18.03 9.23
C GLU A 24 -15.70 18.45 8.83
N ALA A 25 -15.03 19.24 9.68
CA ALA A 25 -13.63 19.61 9.53
C ALA A 25 -12.69 18.40 9.60
N GLU A 26 -12.86 17.51 10.58
CA GLU A 26 -12.07 16.29 10.73
C GLU A 26 -12.32 15.29 9.60
N LYS A 27 -13.57 15.13 9.15
CA LYS A 27 -13.91 14.30 7.98
C LYS A 27 -13.21 14.81 6.73
N LYS A 28 -13.25 16.13 6.49
CA LYS A 28 -12.59 16.77 5.36
C LYS A 28 -11.07 16.61 5.42
N ALA A 29 -10.48 16.81 6.59
CA ALA A 29 -9.05 16.61 6.81
C ALA A 29 -8.62 15.15 6.58
N ASN A 30 -9.39 14.19 7.11
CA ASN A 30 -9.11 12.77 6.93
C ASN A 30 -9.24 12.34 5.47
N HIS A 31 -10.27 12.83 4.76
CA HIS A 31 -10.45 12.58 3.33
C HIS A 31 -9.25 13.07 2.51
N ILE A 32 -8.79 14.31 2.76
CA ILE A 32 -7.60 14.87 2.09
C ILE A 32 -6.36 14.03 2.40
N ALA A 33 -6.14 13.67 3.66
CA ALA A 33 -4.99 12.86 4.07
C ALA A 33 -5.01 11.45 3.43
N SER A 34 -6.19 10.81 3.39
CA SER A 34 -6.39 9.50 2.76
C SER A 34 -6.08 9.54 1.27
N GLU A 35 -6.57 10.56 0.56
CA GLU A 35 -6.32 10.72 -0.87
C GLU A 35 -4.86 11.06 -1.17
N GLN A 36 -4.22 11.90 -0.34
CA GLN A 36 -2.78 12.15 -0.46
C GLN A 36 -1.95 10.87 -0.28
N LYS A 37 -2.30 10.04 0.72
CA LYS A 37 -1.66 8.74 0.95
C LYS A 37 -1.88 7.81 -0.25
N ARG A 38 -3.11 7.72 -0.77
CA ARG A 38 -3.43 6.94 -1.96
C ARG A 38 -2.59 7.37 -3.16
N ARG A 39 -2.51 8.67 -3.46
CA ARG A 39 -1.69 9.23 -4.55
C ARG A 39 -0.20 9.01 -4.35
N ARG A 40 0.29 9.06 -3.10
CA ARG A 40 1.69 8.74 -2.79
C ARG A 40 1.98 7.27 -3.09
N ASN A 41 1.11 6.36 -2.65
CA ASN A 41 1.28 4.93 -2.89
C ASN A 41 1.31 4.60 -4.39
N ILE A 42 0.42 5.21 -5.18
CA ILE A 42 0.42 5.05 -6.65
C ILE A 42 1.75 5.48 -7.25
N ARG A 43 2.26 6.66 -6.87
CA ARG A 43 3.56 7.17 -7.36
C ARG A 43 4.73 6.25 -6.98
N VAL A 44 4.75 5.74 -5.74
CA VAL A 44 5.76 4.77 -5.30
C VAL A 44 5.69 3.49 -6.13
N GLY A 45 4.48 3.00 -6.45
CA GLY A 45 4.29 1.86 -7.35
C GLY A 45 4.89 2.10 -8.74
N PHE A 46 4.66 3.28 -9.33
CA PHE A 46 5.30 3.66 -10.59
C PHE A 46 6.82 3.71 -10.51
N SER A 47 7.38 4.25 -9.43
CA SER A 47 8.84 4.24 -9.22
C SER A 47 9.41 2.83 -9.12
N GLN A 48 8.71 1.92 -8.45
CA GLN A 48 9.09 0.51 -8.39
C GLN A 48 9.06 -0.14 -9.79
N LEU A 49 8.01 0.10 -10.57
CA LEU A 49 7.93 -0.40 -11.96
C LEU A 49 9.12 0.09 -12.80
N THR A 50 9.50 1.37 -12.68
CA THR A 50 10.66 1.90 -13.42
C THR A 50 11.99 1.28 -13.01
N SER A 51 12.13 0.81 -11.77
CA SER A 51 13.34 0.12 -11.32
C SER A 51 13.43 -1.34 -11.77
N VAL A 52 12.29 -2.01 -11.95
CA VAL A 52 12.25 -3.43 -12.32
C VAL A 52 12.30 -3.63 -13.84
N VAL A 53 11.72 -2.70 -14.60
CA VAL A 53 11.66 -2.79 -16.07
C VAL A 53 12.90 -2.11 -16.68
N PRO A 54 13.85 -2.86 -17.27
CA PRO A 54 15.14 -2.30 -17.72
C PRO A 54 14.99 -1.19 -18.76
N THR A 55 13.97 -1.28 -19.60
CA THR A 55 13.68 -0.34 -20.70
C THR A 55 13.18 1.03 -20.22
N LEU A 56 12.79 1.15 -18.94
CA LEU A 56 12.27 2.39 -18.35
C LEU A 56 13.33 3.17 -17.56
N SER A 57 14.52 2.60 -17.34
CA SER A 57 15.57 3.14 -16.46
C SER A 57 16.13 4.51 -16.87
N GLN A 58 16.02 4.90 -18.15
CA GLN A 58 16.73 6.08 -18.68
C GLN A 58 15.84 7.21 -19.25
N CYS A 59 14.52 7.04 -19.43
CA CYS A 59 13.80 7.99 -20.29
C CYS A 59 12.33 8.29 -19.95
N SER A 60 11.62 7.47 -19.20
CA SER A 60 10.15 7.55 -19.14
C SER A 60 9.61 7.96 -17.78
N ARG A 61 9.17 9.23 -17.65
CA ARG A 61 8.30 9.70 -16.55
C ARG A 61 6.80 9.61 -16.87
N SER A 62 6.42 9.28 -18.11
CA SER A 62 5.02 9.16 -18.51
C SER A 62 4.40 7.89 -17.94
N GLU A 63 3.32 8.04 -17.15
CA GLU A 63 2.59 6.91 -16.53
C GLU A 63 2.09 5.91 -17.58
N ALA A 64 1.58 6.40 -18.72
CA ALA A 64 1.07 5.54 -19.80
C ALA A 64 2.19 4.69 -20.42
N LEU A 65 3.37 5.27 -20.65
CA LEU A 65 4.52 4.55 -21.20
C LEU A 65 5.07 3.52 -20.21
N ILE A 66 5.09 3.87 -18.92
CA ILE A 66 5.51 2.93 -17.87
C ILE A 66 4.62 1.69 -17.88
N LEU A 67 3.30 1.86 -17.94
CA LEU A 67 2.37 0.72 -18.00
C LEU A 67 2.56 -0.09 -19.28
N GLN A 68 2.67 0.56 -20.43
CA GLN A 68 2.84 -0.12 -21.72
C GLN A 68 4.11 -0.99 -21.75
N LYS A 69 5.25 -0.43 -21.35
CA LYS A 69 6.53 -1.15 -21.31
C LYS A 69 6.56 -2.23 -20.23
N SER A 70 5.86 -2.04 -19.12
CA SER A 70 5.71 -3.08 -18.10
C SER A 70 4.99 -4.31 -18.67
N VAL A 71 3.90 -4.10 -19.44
CA VAL A 71 3.17 -5.20 -20.10
C VAL A 71 4.04 -5.88 -21.16
N GLU A 72 4.78 -5.11 -21.96
CA GLU A 72 5.73 -5.64 -22.95
C GLU A 72 6.79 -6.52 -22.29
N TYR A 73 7.36 -6.07 -21.18
CA TYR A 73 8.38 -6.81 -20.45
C TYR A 73 7.84 -8.11 -19.82
N ILE A 74 6.62 -8.10 -19.28
CA ILE A 74 5.96 -9.32 -18.79
C ILE A 74 5.80 -10.35 -19.92
N ARG A 75 5.38 -9.92 -21.11
CA ARG A 75 5.25 -10.81 -22.28
C ARG A 75 6.60 -11.39 -22.70
N GLN A 76 7.65 -10.57 -22.71
CA GLN A 76 9.01 -11.02 -23.01
C GLN A 76 9.49 -12.08 -22.01
N LEU A 77 9.31 -11.84 -20.70
CA LEU A 77 9.68 -12.79 -19.66
C LEU A 77 8.91 -14.12 -19.79
N ALA A 78 7.62 -14.06 -20.13
CA ALA A 78 6.81 -15.26 -20.35
C ALA A 78 7.31 -16.08 -21.55
N GLN A 79 7.67 -15.41 -22.65
CA GLN A 79 8.24 -16.06 -23.82
C GLN A 79 9.61 -16.67 -23.50
N GLN A 80 10.49 -15.94 -22.81
CA GLN A 80 11.79 -16.46 -22.39
C GLN A 80 11.66 -17.71 -21.51
N ARG A 81 10.67 -17.75 -20.61
CA ARG A 81 10.38 -18.94 -19.80
C ARG A 81 9.96 -20.12 -20.67
N TYR A 82 9.05 -19.91 -21.62
CA TYR A 82 8.61 -20.95 -22.55
C TYR A 82 9.77 -21.49 -23.39
N ASP A 83 10.60 -20.60 -23.94
CA ASP A 83 11.76 -20.99 -24.76
C ASP A 83 12.80 -21.77 -23.94
N LEU A 84 12.98 -21.45 -22.66
CA LEU A 84 13.85 -22.20 -21.75
C LEU A 84 13.27 -23.58 -21.42
N GLU A 85 11.97 -23.67 -21.14
CA GLU A 85 11.27 -24.94 -20.88
C GLU A 85 11.32 -25.86 -22.11
N ALA A 86 11.23 -25.32 -23.33
CA ALA A 86 11.33 -26.10 -24.56
C ALA A 86 12.75 -26.64 -24.86
N ARG A 87 13.77 -26.17 -24.14
CA ARG A 87 15.17 -26.57 -24.30
C ARG A 87 15.65 -27.57 -23.24
N VAL A 88 14.80 -27.88 -22.25
CA VAL A 88 15.01 -28.89 -21.21
C VAL A 88 14.30 -30.18 -21.62
#